data_AF-A0A433ELK3-F1
#
_entry.id   AF-A0A433ELK3-F1
#
_cell.length_a   1.000
_cell.length_b   1.000
_cell.length_c   1.000
_cell.angle_alpha   90.00
_cell.angle_beta   90.00
_cell.angle_gamma   90.00
#
_symmetry.space_group_name_H-M   'P 1'
#
loop_
_entity.id
_entity.type
_entity.pdbx_description
1 polymer ?
#
loop_
_entity_poly.entity_id
_entity_poly.type
_entity_poly.pdbx_seq_one_letter_code
_entity_poly.pdbx_strand_id
1 'polypeptide(L)'
;MSSKLSHFLLYKMSMTEVYQPVIIKELLNNNGKCTKTDLSVALARYDLSILDYYKKIVMRWPKDILTKHDVIQYQRNGELFLLNPGLVDLENPVRELEICEEKISIWIDKKKNIERSPQASESIRYKVLKRSNGKCELCGIPSSLRPIDIDHIVPQSTKNKNEKVTKDGKLIDVHSEENLQALCYKCNRAKRNTDNTDFRRTKKLVRDKIPSIIVSDGRKPKIKALSGHKLIEALNDKLIEEHEEYISEKDNTKSVKYGSFDEGYFYEGDE
;
A
#
# COMPACT_ATOMS: atom_id res chain seq x y z
N MET A 1 44.28 -14.20 1.39
CA MET A 1 43.21 -14.98 0.76
C MET A 1 41.88 -14.26 0.97
N SER A 2 41.10 -14.02 -0.08
CA SER A 2 39.75 -13.44 0.05
C SER A 2 38.84 -14.45 0.76
N SER A 3 38.17 -14.05 1.84
CA SER A 3 37.26 -14.95 2.56
C SER A 3 36.10 -15.38 1.66
N LYS A 4 35.47 -16.54 1.94
CA LYS A 4 34.26 -16.97 1.22
C LYS A 4 33.17 -15.88 1.23
N LEU A 5 33.06 -15.15 2.35
CA LEU A 5 32.15 -14.01 2.47
C LEU A 5 32.58 -12.84 1.57
N SER A 6 33.86 -12.49 1.56
CA SER A 6 34.41 -11.44 0.68
C SER A 6 34.20 -11.76 -0.80
N HIS A 7 34.40 -13.02 -1.22
CA HIS A 7 34.09 -13.46 -2.58
C HIS A 7 32.59 -13.38 -2.88
N PHE A 8 31.73 -13.72 -1.93
CA PHE A 8 30.28 -13.57 -2.11
C PHE A 8 29.90 -12.10 -2.28
N LEU A 9 30.37 -11.21 -1.41
CA LEU A 9 30.11 -9.77 -1.45
C LEU A 9 30.58 -9.13 -2.77
N LEU A 10 31.73 -9.54 -3.30
CA LEU A 10 32.34 -8.91 -4.47
C LEU A 10 31.83 -9.46 -5.81
N TYR A 11 31.53 -10.76 -5.90
CA TYR A 11 31.33 -11.43 -7.18
C TYR A 11 30.02 -12.21 -7.32
N LYS A 12 29.30 -12.48 -6.21
CA LYS A 12 28.05 -13.27 -6.24
C LYS A 12 26.82 -12.54 -5.74
N MET A 13 26.98 -11.48 -4.94
CA MET A 13 25.87 -10.70 -4.41
C MET A 13 25.15 -9.98 -5.55
N SER A 14 23.84 -10.22 -5.68
CA SER A 14 22.97 -9.52 -6.62
C SER A 14 22.21 -8.43 -5.88
N MET A 15 22.42 -7.18 -6.30
CA MET A 15 21.85 -6.00 -5.66
C MET A 15 20.50 -5.62 -6.27
N THR A 16 19.46 -6.43 -6.00
CA THR A 16 18.08 -6.05 -6.35
C THR A 16 17.51 -5.03 -5.36
N GLU A 17 17.88 -5.15 -4.08
CA GLU A 17 17.52 -4.25 -2.98
C GLU A 17 18.66 -4.22 -1.93
N VAL A 18 18.58 -3.31 -0.96
CA VAL A 18 19.59 -3.13 0.09
C VAL A 18 19.65 -4.27 1.14
N TYR A 19 18.78 -5.28 1.01
CA TYR A 19 18.52 -6.26 2.07
C TYR A 19 19.75 -7.12 2.43
N GLN A 20 20.38 -7.74 1.43
CA GLN A 20 21.50 -8.64 1.65
C GLN A 20 22.72 -7.96 2.30
N PRO A 21 23.19 -6.79 1.82
CA PRO A 21 24.33 -6.12 2.46
C PRO A 21 24.01 -5.58 3.86
N VAL A 22 22.77 -5.14 4.12
CA VAL A 22 22.38 -4.66 5.46
C VAL A 22 22.35 -5.81 6.47
N ILE A 23 21.77 -6.96 6.10
CA ILE A 23 21.77 -8.15 6.96
C ILE A 23 23.20 -8.60 7.28
N ILE A 24 24.06 -8.70 6.26
CA ILE A 24 25.46 -9.13 6.45
C ILE A 24 26.22 -8.13 7.32
N LYS A 25 26.06 -6.83 7.08
CA LYS A 25 26.68 -5.77 7.90
C LYS A 25 26.22 -5.85 9.36
N GLU A 26 24.93 -6.04 9.60
CA GLU A 26 24.39 -6.12 10.96
C GLU A 26 24.89 -7.37 11.69
N LEU A 27 24.94 -8.52 11.01
CA LEU A 27 25.51 -9.74 11.56
C LEU A 27 27.00 -9.54 11.89
N LEU A 28 27.79 -8.92 11.01
CA LEU A 28 29.21 -8.65 11.28
C LEU A 28 29.41 -7.74 12.49
N ASN A 29 28.59 -6.69 12.63
CA ASN A 29 28.64 -5.76 13.75
C ASN A 29 28.27 -6.41 15.09
N ASN A 30 27.42 -7.43 15.08
CA ASN A 30 26.97 -8.15 16.29
C ASN A 30 27.64 -9.53 16.43
N ASN A 31 28.91 -9.64 16.04
CA ASN A 31 29.72 -10.87 16.19
C ASN A 31 29.07 -12.13 15.59
N GLY A 32 28.35 -11.98 14.49
CA GLY A 32 27.65 -13.03 13.76
C GLY A 32 26.29 -13.40 14.33
N LYS A 33 25.77 -12.70 15.34
CA LYS A 33 24.53 -13.07 16.05
C LYS A 33 23.53 -11.92 16.08
N CYS A 34 22.39 -12.11 15.44
CA CYS A 34 21.24 -11.22 15.53
C CYS A 34 19.96 -12.04 15.61
N THR A 35 18.95 -11.55 16.32
CA THR A 35 17.60 -12.10 16.23
C THR A 35 16.92 -11.64 14.94
N LYS A 36 15.82 -12.31 14.56
CA LYS A 36 14.98 -11.87 13.43
C LYS A 36 14.47 -10.43 13.63
N THR A 37 14.19 -10.05 14.88
CA THR A 37 13.76 -8.69 15.23
C THR A 37 14.86 -7.68 14.97
N ASP A 38 16.09 -7.96 15.40
CA ASP A 38 17.24 -7.05 15.22
C ASP A 38 17.51 -6.80 13.74
N LEU A 39 17.49 -7.86 12.92
CA LEU A 39 17.67 -7.74 11.48
C LEU A 39 16.52 -6.97 10.80
N SER A 40 15.29 -7.13 11.28
CA SER A 40 14.13 -6.40 10.75
C SER A 40 14.22 -4.90 11.08
N VAL A 41 14.67 -4.55 12.28
CA VAL A 41 14.94 -3.17 12.69
C VAL A 41 16.08 -2.57 11.86
N ALA A 42 17.16 -3.34 11.63
CA ALA A 42 18.27 -2.91 10.80
C ALA A 42 17.83 -2.61 9.36
N LEU A 43 17.01 -3.48 8.75
CA LEU A 43 16.46 -3.26 7.41
C LEU A 43 15.56 -2.03 7.33
N ALA A 44 14.71 -1.79 8.34
CA ALA A 44 13.81 -0.64 8.37
C ALA A 44 14.55 0.72 8.31
N ARG A 45 15.80 0.78 8.80
CA ARG A 45 16.64 1.99 8.75
C ARG A 45 17.07 2.38 7.33
N TYR A 46 17.10 1.43 6.40
CA TYR A 46 17.55 1.65 5.02
C TYR A 46 16.39 1.68 4.02
N ASP A 47 15.15 1.55 4.48
CA ASP A 47 13.97 1.75 3.64
C ASP A 47 13.79 3.25 3.36
N LEU A 48 14.23 3.68 2.18
CA LEU A 48 14.14 5.07 1.73
C LEU A 48 12.70 5.59 1.72
N SER A 49 11.71 4.72 1.47
CA SER A 49 10.31 5.11 1.44
C SER A 49 9.76 5.38 2.86
N ILE A 50 10.21 4.60 3.84
CA ILE A 50 9.93 4.81 5.27
C ILE A 50 10.65 6.07 5.76
N LEU A 51 11.91 6.27 5.35
CA LEU A 51 12.66 7.48 5.69
C LEU A 51 11.99 8.74 5.16
N ASP A 52 11.61 8.77 3.88
CA ASP A 52 10.90 9.90 3.27
C ASP A 52 9.54 10.15 3.91
N TYR A 53 8.83 9.08 4.30
CA TYR A 53 7.59 9.20 5.06
C TYR A 53 7.82 9.88 6.42
N TYR A 54 8.79 9.41 7.21
CA TYR A 54 9.07 9.99 8.51
C TYR A 54 9.67 11.40 8.42
N LYS A 55 10.46 11.72 7.39
CA LYS A 55 10.89 13.11 7.11
C LYS A 55 9.69 14.06 6.98
N LYS A 56 8.65 13.64 6.24
CA LYS A 56 7.40 14.43 6.13
C LYS A 56 6.67 14.54 7.46
N ILE A 57 6.65 13.47 8.26
CA ILE A 57 6.04 13.51 9.60
C ILE A 57 6.78 14.48 10.51
N VAL A 58 8.11 14.36 10.62
CA VAL A 58 8.99 15.25 11.41
C VAL A 58 8.77 16.71 11.04
N MET A 59 8.71 17.02 9.74
CA MET A 59 8.53 18.39 9.26
C MET A 59 7.12 18.98 9.46
N ARG A 60 6.13 18.11 9.70
CA ARG A 60 4.74 18.49 9.94
C ARG A 60 4.50 18.72 11.43
N TRP A 61 4.24 17.68 12.20
CA TRP A 61 3.76 17.86 13.57
C TRP A 61 4.90 18.14 14.57
N PRO A 62 5.96 17.31 14.65
CA PRO A 62 7.02 17.52 15.63
C PRO A 62 7.73 18.87 15.46
N LYS A 63 8.14 19.23 14.23
CA LYS A 63 8.79 20.53 13.98
C LYS A 63 7.89 21.70 14.35
N ASP A 64 6.65 21.73 13.86
CA ASP A 64 5.74 22.86 14.11
C ASP A 64 5.39 23.00 15.59
N ILE A 65 5.10 21.89 16.28
CA ILE A 65 4.72 21.90 17.71
C ILE A 65 5.92 22.28 18.59
N LEU A 66 7.07 21.62 18.40
CA LEU A 66 8.24 21.87 19.25
C LEU A 66 8.81 23.27 19.03
N THR A 67 8.74 23.82 17.80
CA THR A 67 9.13 25.22 17.53
C THR A 67 8.15 26.19 18.21
N LYS A 68 6.84 25.92 18.12
CA LYS A 68 5.81 26.76 18.78
C LYS A 68 5.98 26.84 20.29
N HIS A 69 6.43 25.75 20.92
CA HIS A 69 6.69 25.67 22.35
C HIS A 69 8.12 26.08 22.74
N ASP A 70 8.87 26.67 21.81
CA ASP A 70 10.24 27.12 22.04
C ASP A 70 11.16 26.02 22.59
N VAL A 71 10.92 24.78 22.17
CA VAL A 71 11.75 23.61 22.51
C VAL A 71 12.92 23.48 21.53
N ILE A 72 12.69 23.81 20.26
CA ILE A 72 13.67 23.67 19.19
C ILE A 72 13.74 24.92 18.31
N GLN A 73 14.90 25.09 17.67
CA GLN A 73 15.10 25.86 16.47
C GLN A 73 15.33 24.93 15.28
N TYR A 74 14.76 25.28 14.12
CA TYR A 74 15.01 24.57 12.87
C TYR A 74 15.74 25.47 11.86
N GLN A 75 16.95 25.05 11.48
CA GLN A 75 17.74 25.71 10.46
C GLN A 75 17.50 25.03 9.11
N ARG A 76 16.87 25.76 8.18
CA ARG A 76 16.58 25.25 6.83
C ARG A 76 17.85 24.89 6.07
N ASN A 77 18.89 25.69 6.22
CA ASN A 77 20.20 25.43 5.62
C ASN A 77 20.86 24.29 6.41
N GLY A 78 20.97 23.12 5.80
CA GLY A 78 21.52 21.92 6.43
C GLY A 78 20.48 21.01 7.11
N GLU A 79 19.18 21.32 6.99
CA GLU A 79 18.08 20.53 7.57
C GLU A 79 18.25 20.20 9.06
N LEU A 80 18.78 21.14 9.84
CA LEU A 80 19.25 20.91 11.21
C LEU A 80 18.19 21.28 12.25
N PHE A 81 17.99 20.39 13.22
CA PHE A 81 17.18 20.63 14.43
C PHE A 81 18.12 20.88 15.61
N LEU A 82 17.88 21.96 16.34
CA LEU A 82 18.65 22.36 17.51
C LEU A 82 17.71 22.51 18.69
N LEU A 83 18.08 21.99 19.87
CA LEU A 83 17.40 22.38 21.10
C LEU A 83 17.69 23.86 21.37
N ASN A 84 16.71 24.60 21.88
CA ASN A 84 16.98 25.97 22.28
C ASN A 84 18.01 26.02 23.42
N PRO A 85 19.01 26.93 23.33
CA PRO A 85 20.01 27.08 24.38
C PRO A 85 19.38 27.36 25.73
N GLY A 86 19.90 26.74 26.79
CA GLY A 86 19.44 26.98 28.17
C GLY A 86 18.15 26.25 28.58
N LEU A 87 17.55 25.43 27.70
CA LEU A 87 16.40 24.58 28.08
C LEU A 87 16.78 23.42 29.01
N VAL A 88 17.95 22.83 28.79
CA VAL A 88 18.46 21.68 29.52
C VAL A 88 19.98 21.74 29.58
N ASP A 89 20.54 21.21 30.65
CA ASP A 89 21.97 20.92 30.72
C ASP A 89 22.28 19.71 29.82
N LEU A 90 22.85 19.98 28.64
CA LEU A 90 23.21 18.94 27.68
C LEU A 90 24.38 18.07 28.15
N GLU A 91 25.16 18.51 29.14
CA GLU A 91 26.22 17.69 29.75
C GLU A 91 25.63 16.66 30.74
N ASN A 92 24.42 16.91 31.27
CA ASN A 92 23.74 16.00 32.18
C ASN A 92 22.20 15.93 31.96
N PRO A 93 21.72 15.39 30.83
CA PRO A 93 20.29 15.35 30.47
C PRO A 93 19.56 14.14 31.08
N VAL A 94 20.10 13.49 32.11
CA VAL A 94 19.64 12.17 32.59
C VAL A 94 18.15 12.20 32.96
N ARG A 95 17.73 13.22 33.71
CA ARG A 95 16.33 13.37 34.15
C ARG A 95 15.36 13.53 32.98
N GLU A 96 15.70 14.37 32.01
CA GLU A 96 14.86 14.64 30.85
C GLU A 96 14.75 13.40 29.95
N LEU A 97 15.84 12.65 29.80
CA LEU A 97 15.85 11.37 29.08
C LEU A 97 14.99 10.31 29.77
N GLU A 98 15.07 10.20 31.10
CA GLU A 98 14.22 9.28 31.88
C GLU A 98 12.73 9.62 31.69
N ILE A 99 12.35 10.90 31.72
CA ILE A 99 10.98 11.34 31.48
C ILE A 99 10.55 11.01 30.03
N CYS A 100 11.42 11.22 29.04
CA CYS A 100 11.14 10.84 27.66
C CYS A 100 10.89 9.33 27.53
N GLU A 101 11.74 8.50 28.13
CA GLU A 101 11.62 7.05 28.09
C GLU A 101 10.34 6.57 28.79
N GLU A 102 10.00 7.16 29.94
CA GLU A 102 8.74 6.88 30.64
C GLU A 102 7.53 7.19 29.74
N LYS A 103 7.50 8.36 29.09
CA LYS A 103 6.42 8.74 28.16
C LYS A 103 6.31 7.80 26.97
N ILE A 104 7.44 7.37 26.42
CA ILE A 104 7.49 6.39 25.33
C ILE A 104 6.92 5.05 25.79
N SER A 105 7.35 4.55 26.96
CA SER A 105 6.88 3.29 27.52
C SER A 105 5.38 3.29 27.78
N ILE A 106 4.84 4.35 28.42
CA ILE A 106 3.41 4.51 28.67
C ILE A 106 2.60 4.45 27.37
N TRP A 107 3.07 5.14 26.32
CA TRP A 107 2.40 5.12 25.02
C TRP A 107 2.43 3.73 24.37
N ILE A 108 3.58 3.06 24.41
CA ILE A 108 3.76 1.70 23.88
C ILE A 108 2.80 0.73 24.59
N ASP A 109 2.74 0.78 25.92
CA ASP A 109 1.90 -0.14 26.71
C ASP A 109 0.42 0.13 26.53
N LYS A 110 0.00 1.41 26.45
CA LYS A 110 -1.37 1.76 26.07
C LYS A 110 -1.73 1.19 24.71
N LYS A 111 -0.84 1.28 23.73
CA LYS A 111 -1.06 0.74 22.38
C LYS A 111 -1.19 -0.79 22.40
N LYS A 112 -0.29 -1.50 23.10
CA LYS A 112 -0.38 -2.95 23.29
C LYS A 112 -1.70 -3.37 23.94
N ASN A 113 -2.18 -2.62 24.93
CA ASN A 113 -3.45 -2.91 25.62
C ASN A 113 -4.67 -2.67 24.72
N ILE A 114 -4.66 -1.63 23.88
CA ILE A 114 -5.69 -1.41 22.85
C ILE A 114 -5.72 -2.56 21.85
N GLU A 115 -4.56 -3.04 21.41
CA GLU A 115 -4.45 -4.16 20.47
C GLU A 115 -4.89 -5.51 21.08
N ARG A 116 -4.93 -5.64 22.42
CA ARG A 116 -5.32 -6.85 23.16
C ARG A 116 -6.79 -6.86 23.64
N SER A 117 -7.50 -5.74 23.58
CA SER A 117 -8.88 -5.67 24.11
C SER A 117 -9.91 -6.26 23.13
N PRO A 118 -10.80 -7.20 23.56
CA PRO A 118 -11.82 -7.82 22.68
C PRO A 118 -13.02 -6.92 22.36
N GLN A 119 -13.13 -5.71 22.92
CA GLN A 119 -14.28 -4.80 22.80
C GLN A 119 -13.89 -3.41 22.27
N ALA A 120 -13.06 -3.37 21.24
CA ALA A 120 -12.97 -2.18 20.40
C ALA A 120 -14.17 -2.17 19.43
N SER A 121 -14.94 -1.07 19.42
CA SER A 121 -15.79 -0.77 18.27
C SER A 121 -14.94 -0.94 17.02
N GLU A 122 -15.39 -1.83 16.12
CA GLU A 122 -14.60 -2.24 14.96
C GLU A 122 -14.24 -0.97 14.17
N SER A 123 -12.97 -0.53 14.24
CA SER A 123 -12.57 0.75 13.66
C SER A 123 -12.92 0.75 12.17
N ILE A 124 -13.37 1.89 11.63
CA ILE A 124 -13.71 2.00 10.20
C ILE A 124 -12.54 1.53 9.33
N ARG A 125 -11.30 1.82 9.75
CA ARG A 125 -10.08 1.29 9.12
C ARG A 125 -10.07 -0.24 9.10
N TYR A 126 -10.32 -0.90 10.23
CA TYR A 126 -10.38 -2.36 10.29
C TYR A 126 -11.50 -2.93 9.41
N LYS A 127 -12.70 -2.32 9.41
CA LYS A 127 -13.81 -2.74 8.54
C LYS A 127 -13.43 -2.71 7.06
N VAL A 128 -12.81 -1.61 6.60
CA VAL A 128 -12.37 -1.47 5.20
C VAL A 128 -11.25 -2.46 4.84
N LEU A 129 -10.28 -2.69 5.74
CA LEU A 129 -9.21 -3.68 5.51
C LEU A 129 -9.74 -5.12 5.51
N LYS A 130 -10.66 -5.44 6.41
CA LYS A 130 -11.33 -6.75 6.48
C LYS A 130 -12.16 -7.00 5.23
N ARG A 131 -12.96 -6.01 4.78
CA ARG A 131 -13.76 -6.06 3.55
C ARG A 131 -12.89 -6.34 2.31
N SER A 132 -11.76 -5.67 2.20
CA SER A 132 -10.82 -5.84 1.08
C SER A 132 -9.97 -7.11 1.19
N ASN A 133 -10.12 -7.88 2.27
CA ASN A 133 -9.29 -9.06 2.59
C ASN A 133 -7.79 -8.73 2.59
N GLY A 134 -7.44 -7.52 3.05
CA GLY A 134 -6.07 -7.02 3.06
C GLY A 134 -5.46 -6.83 1.67
N LYS A 135 -6.25 -6.68 0.61
CA LYS A 135 -5.77 -6.49 -0.77
C LYS A 135 -6.10 -5.09 -1.27
N CYS A 136 -5.27 -4.57 -2.17
CA CYS A 136 -5.58 -3.36 -2.91
C CYS A 136 -6.85 -3.58 -3.76
N GLU A 137 -7.86 -2.75 -3.60
CA GLU A 137 -9.12 -2.84 -4.35
C GLU A 137 -8.92 -2.50 -5.84
N LEU A 138 -7.88 -1.73 -6.19
CA LEU A 138 -7.48 -1.48 -7.59
C LEU A 138 -6.68 -2.63 -8.22
N CYS A 139 -5.48 -2.94 -7.69
CA CYS A 139 -4.57 -3.90 -8.34
C CYS A 139 -4.53 -5.31 -7.72
N GLY A 140 -5.25 -5.55 -6.63
CA GLY A 140 -5.33 -6.86 -5.98
C GLY A 140 -4.11 -7.30 -5.15
N ILE A 141 -3.03 -6.51 -5.11
CA ILE A 141 -1.82 -6.87 -4.35
C ILE A 141 -2.13 -7.01 -2.85
N PRO A 142 -1.68 -8.08 -2.17
CA PRO A 142 -1.92 -8.25 -0.74
C PRO A 142 -1.03 -7.35 0.12
N SER A 143 -1.51 -7.08 1.34
CA SER A 143 -0.84 -6.28 2.37
C SER A 143 0.49 -6.88 2.81
N SER A 144 0.68 -8.19 2.66
CA SER A 144 1.95 -8.88 2.91
C SER A 144 3.07 -8.50 1.94
N LEU A 145 2.72 -8.03 0.73
CA LEU A 145 3.67 -7.64 -0.31
C LEU A 145 3.79 -6.12 -0.45
N ARG A 146 2.75 -5.37 -0.07
CA ARG A 146 2.78 -3.91 -0.17
C ARG A 146 1.85 -3.26 0.86
N PRO A 147 2.29 -2.18 1.53
CA PRO A 147 1.43 -1.42 2.43
C PRO A 147 0.11 -0.99 1.77
N ILE A 148 -0.99 -1.21 2.48
CA ILE A 148 -2.35 -0.83 2.08
C ILE A 148 -2.82 0.33 2.96
N ASP A 149 -3.23 1.41 2.30
CA ASP A 149 -3.79 2.61 2.88
C ASP A 149 -5.30 2.65 2.71
N ILE A 150 -5.96 3.42 3.57
CA ILE A 150 -7.37 3.76 3.40
C ILE A 150 -7.43 5.09 2.67
N ASP A 151 -8.05 5.10 1.50
CA ASP A 151 -8.22 6.24 0.63
C ASP A 151 -9.70 6.65 0.50
N HIS A 152 -9.93 7.94 0.28
CA HIS A 152 -11.25 8.50 0.02
C HIS A 152 -11.62 8.32 -1.45
N ILE A 153 -12.78 7.74 -1.72
CA ILE A 153 -13.33 7.64 -3.08
C ILE A 153 -13.57 9.04 -3.61
N VAL A 154 -14.47 9.79 -2.97
CA VAL A 154 -14.66 11.23 -3.21
C VAL A 154 -13.68 12.00 -2.30
N PRO A 155 -12.76 12.80 -2.88
CA PRO A 155 -11.70 13.47 -2.15
C PRO A 155 -12.19 14.31 -0.96
N GLN A 156 -11.47 14.27 0.16
CA GLN A 156 -11.82 15.07 1.33
C GLN A 156 -11.84 16.59 1.04
N SER A 157 -11.05 17.05 0.06
CA SER A 157 -11.01 18.46 -0.36
C SER A 157 -12.33 18.98 -0.93
N THR A 158 -13.25 18.11 -1.33
CA THR A 158 -14.57 18.50 -1.86
C THR A 158 -15.67 18.48 -0.79
N LYS A 159 -15.32 18.33 0.49
CA LYS A 159 -16.31 18.30 1.58
C LYS A 159 -16.99 19.65 1.77
N ASN A 160 -18.27 19.63 2.10
CA ASN A 160 -19.02 20.82 2.51
C ASN A 160 -18.71 21.21 3.97
N LYS A 161 -19.32 22.29 4.44
CA LYS A 161 -19.15 22.81 5.82
C LYS A 161 -19.56 21.81 6.91
N ASN A 162 -20.40 20.83 6.59
CA ASN A 162 -20.89 19.81 7.52
C ASN A 162 -20.13 18.47 7.36
N GLU A 163 -18.93 18.51 6.76
CA GLU A 163 -18.07 17.34 6.53
C GLU A 163 -18.70 16.23 5.67
N LYS A 164 -19.59 16.62 4.76
CA LYS A 164 -20.23 15.68 3.82
C LYS A 164 -19.74 15.88 2.39
N VAL A 165 -19.75 14.80 1.62
CA VAL A 165 -19.46 14.77 0.19
C VAL A 165 -20.62 14.16 -0.58
N THR A 166 -20.77 14.52 -1.86
CA THR A 166 -21.78 13.92 -2.74
C THR A 166 -21.17 12.73 -3.47
N LYS A 167 -21.69 11.53 -3.21
CA LYS A 167 -21.32 10.29 -3.91
C LYS A 167 -22.59 9.67 -4.47
N ASP A 168 -22.60 9.33 -5.77
CA ASP A 168 -23.74 8.70 -6.44
C ASP A 168 -25.08 9.45 -6.24
N GLY A 169 -25.03 10.79 -6.24
CA GLY A 169 -26.20 11.65 -6.01
C GLY A 169 -26.67 11.75 -4.55
N LYS A 170 -25.97 11.12 -3.60
CA LYS A 170 -26.30 11.13 -2.17
C LYS A 170 -25.26 11.89 -1.36
N LEU A 171 -25.74 12.63 -0.34
CA LEU A 171 -24.91 13.34 0.61
C LEU A 171 -24.48 12.39 1.75
N ILE A 172 -23.20 12.01 1.78
CA ILE A 172 -22.65 11.08 2.77
C ILE A 172 -21.57 11.74 3.62
N ASP A 173 -21.36 11.24 4.83
CA ASP A 173 -20.24 11.68 5.66
C ASP A 173 -18.90 11.35 4.97
N VAL A 174 -17.97 12.31 4.96
CA VAL A 174 -16.70 12.19 4.23
C VAL A 174 -15.83 11.05 4.75
N HIS A 175 -15.96 10.68 6.02
CA HIS A 175 -15.22 9.62 6.70
C HIS A 175 -16.04 8.32 6.84
N SER A 176 -17.24 8.25 6.27
CA SER A 176 -18.05 7.03 6.26
C SER A 176 -17.40 5.90 5.46
N GLU A 177 -17.67 4.66 5.86
CA GLU A 177 -17.22 3.45 5.14
C GLU A 177 -17.64 3.46 3.65
N GLU A 178 -18.76 4.11 3.34
CA GLU A 178 -19.29 4.27 1.98
C GLU A 178 -18.40 5.11 1.07
N ASN A 179 -17.56 6.00 1.64
CA ASN A 179 -16.61 6.84 0.93
C ASN A 179 -15.15 6.33 1.03
N LEU A 180 -14.90 5.16 1.64
CA LEU A 180 -13.54 4.67 1.89
C LEU A 180 -13.23 3.37 1.14
N GLN A 181 -12.03 3.31 0.58
CA GLN A 181 -11.47 2.17 -0.16
C GLN A 181 -10.03 1.85 0.27
N ALA A 182 -9.61 0.60 0.06
CA ALA A 182 -8.28 0.10 0.41
C ALA A 182 -7.37 0.09 -0.81
N LEU A 183 -6.35 0.95 -0.85
CA LEU A 183 -5.42 1.05 -1.97
C LEU A 183 -3.97 0.86 -1.51
N CYS A 184 -3.17 0.15 -2.28
CA CYS A 184 -1.73 0.13 -2.00
C CYS A 184 -1.11 1.50 -2.26
N TYR A 185 -0.01 1.83 -1.58
CA TYR A 185 0.60 3.17 -1.68
C TYR A 185 0.83 3.63 -3.14
N LYS A 186 1.21 2.72 -4.06
CA LYS A 186 1.49 3.03 -5.46
C LYS A 186 0.21 3.43 -6.21
N CYS A 187 -0.85 2.65 -6.03
CA CYS A 187 -2.17 2.92 -6.58
C CYS A 187 -2.76 4.21 -6.01
N ASN A 188 -2.65 4.40 -4.70
CA ASN A 188 -3.16 5.57 -4.01
C ASN A 188 -2.50 6.86 -4.54
N ARG A 189 -1.16 6.87 -4.68
CA ARG A 189 -0.44 8.01 -5.27
C ARG A 189 -0.81 8.29 -6.73
N ALA A 190 -1.15 7.25 -7.50
CA ALA A 190 -1.53 7.41 -8.90
C ALA A 190 -2.93 8.01 -9.08
N LYS A 191 -3.87 7.74 -8.17
CA LYS A 191 -5.27 8.18 -8.25
C LYS A 191 -5.44 9.70 -8.31
N ARG A 192 -4.59 10.48 -7.62
CA ARG A 192 -4.71 11.95 -7.50
C ARG A 192 -6.07 12.39 -6.89
N ASN A 193 -6.17 13.68 -6.55
CA ASN A 193 -7.38 14.27 -5.95
C ASN A 193 -8.49 14.62 -6.97
N THR A 194 -8.30 14.28 -8.25
CA THR A 194 -9.26 14.52 -9.33
C THR A 194 -10.04 13.27 -9.74
N ASP A 195 -9.56 12.10 -9.34
CA ASP A 195 -10.20 10.82 -9.65
C ASP A 195 -11.08 10.39 -8.47
N ASN A 196 -12.38 10.25 -8.72
CA ASN A 196 -13.38 9.78 -7.77
C ASN A 196 -13.82 8.32 -8.01
N THR A 197 -13.03 7.55 -8.76
CA THR A 197 -13.34 6.16 -9.08
C THR A 197 -13.43 5.31 -7.80
N ASP A 198 -14.53 4.55 -7.72
CA ASP A 198 -14.80 3.57 -6.69
C ASP A 198 -14.25 2.21 -7.14
N PHE A 199 -13.06 1.83 -6.63
CA PHE A 199 -12.38 0.58 -7.00
C PHE A 199 -12.86 -0.61 -6.16
N ARG A 200 -13.76 -0.39 -5.20
CA ARG A 200 -14.32 -1.49 -4.42
C ARG A 200 -15.00 -2.46 -5.38
N ARG A 201 -14.79 -3.75 -5.18
CA ARG A 201 -15.47 -4.83 -5.92
C ARG A 201 -16.92 -4.98 -5.45
N THR A 202 -17.69 -3.89 -5.51
CA THR A 202 -19.11 -3.84 -5.12
C THR A 202 -20.04 -4.09 -6.31
N LYS A 203 -19.52 -3.95 -7.54
CA LYS A 203 -20.26 -4.34 -8.74
C LYS A 203 -20.28 -5.87 -8.81
N LYS A 204 -21.45 -6.44 -8.55
CA LYS A 204 -21.90 -7.73 -9.08
C LYS A 204 -21.27 -7.90 -10.47
N LEU A 205 -20.46 -8.95 -10.64
CA LEU A 205 -19.91 -9.33 -11.94
C LEU A 205 -21.09 -9.42 -12.92
N VAL A 206 -20.89 -9.20 -14.23
CA VAL A 206 -21.98 -9.31 -15.22
C VAL A 206 -22.75 -10.63 -15.04
N ARG A 207 -22.03 -11.71 -14.70
CA ARG A 207 -22.59 -13.01 -14.32
C ARG A 207 -23.63 -12.97 -13.20
N ASP A 208 -23.47 -12.11 -12.20
CA ASP A 208 -24.38 -11.96 -11.07
C ASP A 208 -25.65 -11.15 -11.45
N LYS A 209 -25.66 -10.54 -12.65
CA LYS A 209 -26.81 -9.89 -13.27
C LYS A 209 -27.47 -10.75 -14.36
N ILE A 210 -26.88 -11.88 -14.77
CA ILE A 210 -27.44 -12.80 -15.78
C ILE A 210 -28.89 -13.16 -15.48
N PRO A 211 -29.29 -13.52 -14.24
CA PRO A 211 -30.69 -13.81 -13.96
C PRO A 211 -31.63 -12.65 -14.28
N SER A 212 -31.23 -11.42 -13.96
CA SER A 212 -32.02 -10.21 -14.25
C SER A 212 -32.09 -9.92 -15.76
N ILE A 213 -31.00 -10.19 -16.50
CA ILE A 213 -30.95 -10.02 -17.96
C ILE A 213 -31.87 -11.05 -18.66
N ILE A 214 -31.82 -12.32 -18.23
CA ILE A 214 -32.69 -13.38 -18.75
C ILE A 214 -34.16 -13.02 -18.51
N VAL A 215 -34.49 -12.49 -17.32
CA VAL A 215 -35.85 -12.03 -17.01
C VAL A 215 -36.26 -10.82 -17.86
N SER A 216 -35.37 -9.84 -18.08
CA SER A 216 -35.67 -8.69 -18.95
C SER A 216 -35.88 -9.08 -20.41
N ASP A 217 -35.32 -10.21 -20.83
CA ASP A 217 -35.49 -10.80 -22.17
C ASP A 217 -36.70 -11.77 -22.25
N GLY A 218 -37.60 -11.71 -21.26
CA GLY A 218 -38.82 -12.51 -21.21
C GLY A 218 -38.61 -14.00 -20.90
N ARG A 219 -37.39 -14.42 -20.55
CA ARG A 219 -37.04 -15.81 -20.25
C ARG A 219 -37.00 -16.05 -18.73
N LYS A 220 -37.20 -17.30 -18.30
CA LYS A 220 -37.09 -17.68 -16.88
C LYS A 220 -35.70 -18.28 -16.61
N PRO A 221 -34.88 -17.69 -15.73
CA PRO A 221 -33.57 -18.23 -15.39
C PRO A 221 -33.72 -19.54 -14.62
N LYS A 222 -33.07 -20.60 -15.10
CA LYS A 222 -32.94 -21.86 -14.36
C LYS A 222 -31.72 -21.74 -13.45
N ILE A 223 -31.97 -21.58 -12.15
CA ILE A 223 -30.92 -21.49 -11.13
C ILE A 223 -30.87 -22.81 -10.39
N LYS A 224 -29.68 -23.43 -10.34
CA LYS A 224 -29.43 -24.65 -9.56
C LYS A 224 -28.25 -24.40 -8.63
N ALA A 225 -28.44 -24.62 -7.33
CA ALA A 225 -27.34 -24.59 -6.38
C ALA A 225 -26.48 -25.85 -6.57
N LEU A 226 -25.19 -25.68 -6.78
CA LEU A 226 -24.20 -26.76 -6.84
C LEU A 226 -23.48 -26.87 -5.50
N SER A 227 -23.13 -28.09 -5.10
CA SER A 227 -22.39 -28.36 -3.87
C SER A 227 -21.43 -29.54 -4.05
N GLY A 228 -20.44 -29.64 -3.15
CA GLY A 228 -19.46 -30.72 -3.13
C GLY A 228 -18.66 -30.84 -4.43
N HIS A 229 -18.46 -32.08 -4.90
CA HIS A 229 -17.67 -32.37 -6.11
C HIS A 229 -18.19 -31.65 -7.36
N LYS A 230 -19.52 -31.56 -7.52
CA LYS A 230 -20.14 -30.91 -8.68
C LYS A 230 -19.88 -29.40 -8.74
N LEU A 231 -19.69 -28.76 -7.58
CA LEU A 231 -19.29 -27.36 -7.54
C LEU A 231 -17.83 -27.20 -7.97
N ILE A 232 -16.95 -28.07 -7.50
CA ILE A 232 -15.52 -28.03 -7.83
C ILE A 232 -15.32 -28.25 -9.34
N GLU A 233 -16.00 -29.24 -9.90
CA GLU A 233 -15.98 -29.54 -11.34
C GLU A 233 -16.44 -28.34 -12.18
N ALA A 234 -17.60 -27.76 -11.86
CA ALA A 234 -18.10 -26.57 -12.55
C ALA A 234 -17.18 -25.34 -12.41
N LEU A 235 -16.48 -25.20 -11.27
CA LEU A 235 -15.49 -24.13 -11.08
C LEU A 235 -14.24 -24.37 -11.92
N ASN A 236 -13.79 -25.61 -12.04
CA ASN A 236 -12.65 -25.97 -12.88
C ASN A 236 -12.95 -25.76 -14.36
N ASP A 237 -14.13 -26.20 -14.83
CA ASP A 237 -14.56 -25.97 -16.22
C ASP A 237 -14.60 -24.47 -16.53
N LYS A 238 -15.16 -23.67 -15.61
CA LYS A 238 -15.20 -22.22 -15.78
C LYS A 238 -13.82 -21.57 -15.75
N LEU A 239 -12.90 -22.08 -14.93
CA LEU A 239 -11.52 -21.60 -14.89
C LEU A 239 -10.80 -21.86 -16.21
N ILE A 240 -11.03 -23.04 -16.82
CA ILE A 240 -10.46 -23.42 -18.12
C ILE A 240 -10.99 -22.47 -19.21
N GLU A 241 -12.30 -22.29 -19.29
CA GLU A 241 -12.97 -21.40 -20.26
C GLU A 241 -12.41 -19.96 -20.18
N GLU A 242 -12.39 -19.36 -18.99
CA GLU A 242 -11.90 -17.98 -18.81
C GLU A 242 -10.40 -17.85 -19.07
N HIS A 243 -9.63 -18.91 -18.80
CA HIS A 243 -8.21 -18.94 -19.12
C HIS A 243 -7.99 -19.00 -20.63
N GLU A 244 -8.76 -19.80 -21.37
CA GLU A 244 -8.71 -19.87 -22.83
C GLU A 244 -9.10 -18.53 -23.46
N GLU A 245 -10.19 -17.90 -23.01
CA GLU A 245 -10.58 -16.55 -23.44
C GLU A 245 -9.47 -15.54 -23.20
N TYR A 246 -8.87 -15.54 -21.99
CA TYR A 246 -7.75 -14.65 -21.65
C TYR A 246 -6.54 -14.84 -22.58
N ILE A 247 -6.17 -16.09 -22.90
CA ILE A 247 -5.08 -16.37 -23.84
C ILE A 247 -5.43 -15.87 -25.24
N SER A 248 -6.67 -16.09 -25.70
CA SER A 248 -7.15 -15.67 -27.02
C SER A 248 -7.16 -14.14 -27.20
N GLU A 249 -7.59 -13.37 -26.18
CA GLU A 249 -7.52 -11.91 -26.19
C GLU A 249 -6.07 -11.40 -26.20
N LYS A 250 -5.17 -12.11 -25.52
CA LYS A 250 -3.75 -11.76 -25.46
C LYS A 250 -3.01 -12.02 -26.76
N ASP A 251 -3.45 -13.01 -27.53
CA ASP A 251 -2.93 -13.26 -28.88
C ASP A 251 -3.57 -12.34 -29.93
N ASN A 252 -4.85 -11.98 -29.79
CA ASN A 252 -5.49 -10.94 -30.62
C ASN A 252 -4.95 -9.52 -30.39
N THR A 253 -4.32 -9.26 -29.24
CA THR A 253 -3.64 -7.97 -28.98
C THR A 253 -2.20 -7.92 -29.54
N LYS A 254 -1.63 -9.06 -29.98
CA LYS A 254 -0.36 -9.08 -30.72
C LYS A 254 -0.51 -8.82 -32.22
N SER A 255 -1.70 -9.04 -32.80
CA SER A 255 -1.97 -8.77 -34.22
C SER A 255 -2.29 -7.30 -34.53
N VAL A 256 -2.36 -6.42 -33.52
CA VAL A 256 -2.55 -4.97 -33.70
C VAL A 256 -1.28 -4.19 -33.34
N LYS A 257 -0.16 -4.48 -34.02
CA LYS A 257 0.96 -3.54 -34.24
C LYS A 257 1.75 -3.95 -35.47
N TYR A 258 1.42 -3.36 -36.62
CA TYR A 258 2.38 -2.75 -37.56
C TYR A 258 1.58 -1.86 -38.52
N GLY A 259 1.38 -0.61 -38.12
CA GLY A 259 0.98 0.45 -39.03
C GLY A 259 2.22 1.10 -39.63
N SER A 260 2.28 1.08 -40.97
CA SER A 260 2.90 2.07 -41.85
C SER A 260 4.24 2.70 -41.43
N PHE A 261 5.31 2.24 -42.05
CA PHE A 261 6.38 3.13 -42.49
C PHE A 261 6.44 3.06 -44.02
N ASP A 262 6.38 4.24 -44.65
CA ASP A 262 6.62 4.45 -46.07
C ASP A 262 7.96 3.86 -46.50
N GLU A 263 7.97 3.08 -47.58
CA GLU A 263 9.13 2.97 -48.48
C GLU A 263 8.69 2.44 -49.86
N GLY A 264 8.73 3.35 -50.84
CA GLY A 264 9.22 3.13 -52.21
C GLY A 264 8.59 2.06 -53.09
N TYR A 265 7.81 2.50 -54.08
CA TYR A 265 7.59 1.75 -55.31
C TYR A 265 8.92 1.58 -56.07
N PHE A 266 9.26 0.35 -56.45
CA PHE A 266 10.12 0.05 -57.60
C PHE A 266 9.44 -1.01 -58.44
N TYR A 267 9.12 -0.64 -59.69
CA TYR A 267 8.86 -1.58 -60.77
C TYR A 267 10.18 -1.78 -61.51
N GLU A 268 10.65 -3.02 -61.64
CA GLU A 268 11.45 -3.45 -62.79
C GLU A 268 10.76 -4.70 -63.34
N GLY A 269 10.39 -4.61 -64.61
CA GLY A 269 9.65 -5.64 -65.34
C GLY A 269 10.54 -6.79 -65.79
N ASP A 270 9.87 -7.90 -66.07
CA ASP A 270 10.44 -9.07 -66.73
C ASP A 270 10.86 -8.72 -68.17
N GLU A 271 12.12 -9.04 -68.52
CA GLU A 271 12.51 -9.76 -69.75
C GLU A 271 13.73 -10.65 -69.44
#